data_AF-V9ECY6-F1
#
_entry.id   AF-V9ECY6-F1
#
_cell.length_a   1.000
_cell.length_b   1.000
_cell.length_c   1.000
_cell.angle_alpha   90.00
_cell.angle_beta   90.00
_cell.angle_gamma   90.00
#
_symmetry.space_group_name_H-M   'P 1'
#
loop_
_entity.id
_entity.type
_entity.pdbx_description
1 polymer ?
#
loop_
_entity_poly.entity_id
_entity_poly.type
_entity_poly.pdbx_seq_one_letter_code
_entity_poly.pdbx_strand_id
1 'polypeptide(L)'
;DAVKLYDAGEGRWGTDETTFVRILFSSPREHLVLVNDIYKKKYVSDLEEAVRGEFSGYATEALVFYVRLALEPDMAIAIHFERMMKGLGTDEKGLSAAVIRYHWMQPRVEQLYEKLYGRSLEERIRTDTDANYGDLLVTLLHIPTDDDESSRNSDSDSSSGKEPENAT
;
A
#
# COMPACT_ATOMS: atom_id res chain seq x y z
N ASP A 1 9.77 20.96 -8.62
CA ASP A 1 10.38 19.88 -7.81
C ASP A 1 11.08 18.80 -8.62
N ALA A 2 10.54 18.33 -9.76
CA ALA A 2 11.28 17.38 -10.61
C ALA A 2 12.73 17.79 -10.92
N VAL A 3 12.94 19.06 -11.32
CA VAL A 3 14.30 19.59 -11.55
C VAL A 3 15.14 19.60 -10.26
N LYS A 4 14.55 19.98 -9.13
CA LYS A 4 15.27 20.01 -7.84
C LYS A 4 15.65 18.62 -7.35
N LEU A 5 14.82 17.60 -7.63
CA LEU A 5 15.12 16.21 -7.32
C LEU A 5 16.28 15.71 -8.17
N TYR A 6 16.27 16.02 -9.47
CA TYR A 6 17.37 15.68 -10.37
C TYR A 6 18.67 16.38 -9.93
N ASP A 7 18.63 17.69 -9.70
CA ASP A 7 19.78 18.47 -9.24
C ASP A 7 20.31 18.02 -7.85
N ALA A 8 19.45 17.37 -7.05
CA ALA A 8 19.82 16.82 -5.74
C ALA A 8 20.33 15.37 -5.81
N GLY A 9 20.13 14.67 -6.93
CA GLY A 9 20.56 13.29 -7.15
C GLY A 9 21.35 13.16 -8.46
N GLU A 10 20.75 12.53 -9.47
CA GLU A 10 21.43 12.15 -10.72
C GLU A 10 22.15 13.29 -11.47
N GLY A 11 21.73 14.54 -11.24
CA GLY A 11 22.34 15.74 -11.82
C GLY A 11 23.66 16.17 -11.18
N ARG A 12 24.15 15.47 -10.14
CA ARG A 12 25.37 15.82 -9.42
C ARG A 12 26.19 14.59 -9.05
N TRP A 13 27.44 14.82 -8.61
CA TRP A 13 28.23 13.76 -7.96
C TRP A 13 27.85 13.63 -6.49
N GLY A 14 27.44 12.43 -6.08
CA GLY A 14 26.84 12.18 -4.77
C GLY A 14 25.42 12.72 -4.65
N THR A 15 24.83 12.66 -3.46
CA THR A 15 23.42 12.99 -3.25
C THR A 15 23.25 14.08 -2.21
N ASP A 16 22.45 15.11 -2.50
CA ASP A 16 21.90 16.02 -1.49
C ASP A 16 20.65 15.36 -0.87
N GLU A 17 20.91 14.41 0.03
CA GLU A 17 19.88 13.61 0.70
C GLU A 17 18.85 14.48 1.42
N THR A 18 19.28 15.60 2.00
CA THR A 18 18.40 16.51 2.76
C THR A 18 17.36 17.13 1.83
N THR A 19 17.78 17.65 0.68
CA THR A 19 16.83 18.21 -0.30
C THR A 19 15.93 17.13 -0.89
N PHE A 20 16.50 15.96 -1.22
CA PHE A 20 15.77 14.87 -1.83
C PHE A 20 14.65 14.35 -0.92
N VAL A 21 14.99 13.98 0.32
CA VAL A 21 14.04 13.47 1.32
C VAL A 21 13.01 14.53 1.69
N ARG A 22 13.43 15.80 1.85
CA ARG A 22 12.49 16.89 2.14
C ARG A 22 11.43 17.02 1.06
N ILE A 23 11.81 16.98 -0.22
CA ILE A 23 10.84 17.08 -1.31
C ILE A 23 9.88 15.90 -1.27
N LEU A 24 10.37 14.67 -1.15
CA LEU A 24 9.51 13.49 -1.12
C LEU A 24 8.48 13.56 0.03
N PHE A 25 8.93 13.76 1.27
CA PHE A 25 8.06 13.68 2.45
C PHE A 25 7.18 14.91 2.71
N SER A 26 7.50 16.07 2.12
CA SER A 26 6.64 17.27 2.24
C SER A 26 5.60 17.39 1.12
N SER A 27 5.62 16.47 0.16
CA SER A 27 4.72 16.49 -1.00
C SER A 27 3.47 15.64 -0.73
N PRO A 28 2.25 16.16 -0.98
CA PRO A 28 1.07 15.32 -1.04
C PRO A 28 1.15 14.35 -2.23
N ARG A 29 0.36 13.28 -2.18
CA ARG A 29 0.35 12.22 -3.19
C ARG A 29 0.18 12.76 -4.62
N GLU A 30 -0.80 13.63 -4.83
CA GLU A 30 -1.14 14.17 -6.15
C GLU A 30 0.03 14.96 -6.74
N HIS A 31 0.79 15.65 -5.87
CA HIS A 31 2.00 16.36 -6.28
C HIS A 31 3.10 15.39 -6.69
N LEU A 32 3.33 14.31 -5.93
CA LEU A 32 4.34 13.30 -6.29
C LEU A 32 4.03 12.60 -7.62
N VAL A 33 2.75 12.33 -7.91
CA VAL A 33 2.32 11.80 -9.21
C VAL A 33 2.70 12.77 -10.34
N LEU A 34 2.36 14.05 -10.21
CA LEU A 34 2.69 15.07 -11.21
C LEU A 34 4.20 15.28 -11.34
N VAL A 35 4.93 15.26 -10.22
CA VAL A 35 6.40 15.36 -10.22
C VAL A 35 7.00 14.17 -10.96
N ASN A 36 6.53 12.95 -10.71
CA ASN A 36 7.00 11.75 -11.41
C ASN A 36 6.74 11.82 -12.91
N ASP A 37 5.55 12.25 -13.33
CA ASP A 37 5.21 12.42 -14.74
C ASP A 37 6.12 13.45 -15.45
N ILE A 38 6.45 14.55 -14.76
CA ILE A 38 7.38 15.57 -15.28
C ILE A 38 8.81 15.02 -15.29
N TYR A 39 9.21 14.28 -14.26
CA TYR A 39 10.54 13.70 -14.14
C TYR A 39 10.82 12.75 -15.30
N LYS A 40 9.91 11.79 -15.57
CA LYS A 40 9.98 10.85 -16.70
C LYS A 40 10.02 11.51 -18.07
N LYS A 41 9.41 12.69 -18.22
CA LYS A 41 9.45 13.44 -19.49
C LYS A 41 10.76 14.19 -19.70
N LYS A 42 11.45 14.54 -18.61
CA LYS A 42 12.69 15.34 -18.65
C LYS A 42 13.95 14.49 -18.58
N TYR A 43 13.88 13.35 -17.90
CA TYR A 43 15.03 12.51 -17.57
C TYR A 43 14.76 11.07 -18.01
N VAL A 44 15.81 10.24 -18.01
CA VAL A 44 15.72 8.85 -18.49
C VAL A 44 15.04 7.93 -17.46
N SER A 45 15.10 8.32 -16.19
CA SER A 45 14.59 7.58 -15.04
C SER A 45 13.23 8.11 -14.55
N ASP A 46 12.54 7.30 -13.75
CA ASP A 46 11.45 7.77 -12.89
C ASP A 46 11.91 8.04 -11.45
N LEU A 47 10.99 8.47 -10.57
CA LEU A 47 11.35 8.77 -9.18
C LEU A 47 11.82 7.53 -8.39
N GLU A 48 11.32 6.34 -8.70
CA GLU A 48 11.76 5.12 -8.02
C GLU A 48 13.20 4.79 -8.43
N GLU A 49 13.48 4.82 -9.73
CA GLU A 49 14.81 4.58 -10.29
C GLU A 49 15.82 5.61 -9.76
N ALA A 50 15.44 6.89 -9.71
CA ALA A 50 16.26 7.94 -9.11
C ALA A 50 16.58 7.63 -7.63
N VAL A 51 15.61 7.21 -6.82
CA VAL A 51 15.85 6.80 -5.43
C VAL A 51 16.82 5.61 -5.35
N ARG A 52 16.68 4.63 -6.24
CA ARG A 52 17.54 3.43 -6.25
C ARG A 52 18.98 3.74 -6.65
N GLY A 53 19.20 4.74 -7.50
CA GLY A 53 20.53 5.20 -7.89
C GLY A 53 21.25 5.99 -6.80
N GLU A 54 20.49 6.74 -6.00
CA GLU A 54 21.04 7.73 -5.06
C GLU A 54 21.20 7.23 -3.62
N PHE A 55 20.40 6.25 -3.20
CA PHE A 55 20.42 5.74 -1.82
C PHE A 55 20.88 4.29 -1.78
N SER A 56 21.25 3.81 -0.58
CA SER A 56 21.53 2.38 -0.35
C SER A 56 20.85 1.84 0.91
N GLY A 57 20.77 0.50 1.00
CA GLY A 57 20.26 -0.22 2.16
C GLY A 57 18.82 0.15 2.52
N TYR A 58 18.55 0.27 3.83
CA TYR A 58 17.21 0.55 4.35
C TYR A 58 16.65 1.90 3.91
N ALA A 59 17.50 2.90 3.63
CA ALA A 59 17.06 4.19 3.13
C ALA A 59 16.40 4.05 1.76
N THR A 60 17.03 3.31 0.84
CA THR A 60 16.46 3.00 -0.48
C THR A 60 15.13 2.28 -0.34
N GLU A 61 15.07 1.25 0.51
CA GLU A 61 13.85 0.46 0.68
C GLU A 61 12.68 1.31 1.19
N ALA A 62 12.91 2.17 2.17
CA ALA A 62 11.90 3.05 2.73
C ALA A 62 11.42 4.10 1.71
N LEU A 63 12.36 4.74 1.00
CA LEU A 63 12.05 5.78 0.01
C LEU A 63 11.34 5.20 -1.22
N VAL A 64 11.78 4.04 -1.72
CA VAL A 64 11.09 3.31 -2.79
C VAL A 64 9.68 2.96 -2.38
N PHE A 65 9.49 2.42 -1.17
CA PHE A 65 8.16 2.09 -0.68
C PHE A 65 7.28 3.34 -0.60
N TYR A 66 7.80 4.46 -0.10
CA TYR A 66 7.07 5.72 -0.03
C TYR A 66 6.66 6.26 -1.42
N VAL A 67 7.59 6.27 -2.38
CA VAL A 67 7.30 6.68 -3.77
C VAL A 67 6.22 5.77 -4.38
N ARG A 68 6.37 4.44 -4.27
CA ARG A 68 5.37 3.49 -4.77
C ARG A 68 4.02 3.66 -4.10
N LEU A 69 3.99 3.90 -2.78
CA LEU A 69 2.75 4.13 -2.04
C LEU A 69 2.03 5.38 -2.56
N ALA A 70 2.75 6.43 -2.96
CA ALA A 70 2.15 7.60 -3.59
C ALA A 70 1.62 7.28 -5.01
N LEU A 71 2.41 6.58 -5.83
CA LEU A 71 2.07 6.35 -7.24
C LEU A 71 1.01 5.26 -7.43
N GLU A 72 1.20 4.11 -6.79
CA GLU A 72 0.43 2.87 -6.99
C GLU A 72 0.16 2.19 -5.63
N PRO A 73 -0.68 2.77 -4.76
CA PRO A 73 -0.79 2.36 -3.35
C PRO A 73 -1.20 0.89 -3.17
N ASP A 74 -2.20 0.42 -3.90
CA ASP A 74 -2.70 -0.96 -3.77
C ASP A 74 -1.58 -1.98 -4.13
N MET A 75 -0.82 -1.70 -5.21
CA MET A 75 0.32 -2.52 -5.65
C MET A 75 1.48 -2.47 -4.65
N ALA A 76 1.81 -1.27 -4.17
CA ALA A 76 2.88 -1.07 -3.19
C ALA A 76 2.62 -1.87 -1.91
N ILE A 77 1.38 -1.84 -1.41
CA ILE A 77 0.97 -2.55 -0.20
C ILE A 77 0.97 -4.06 -0.42
N ALA A 78 0.44 -4.56 -1.55
CA ALA A 78 0.46 -5.99 -1.86
C ALA A 78 1.89 -6.55 -1.91
N ILE A 79 2.81 -5.85 -2.57
CA ILE A 79 4.23 -6.22 -2.62
C ILE A 79 4.87 -6.15 -1.23
N HIS A 80 4.47 -5.18 -0.40
CA HIS A 80 4.99 -5.02 0.95
C HIS A 80 4.61 -6.18 1.87
N PHE A 81 3.37 -6.65 1.79
CA PHE A 81 2.93 -7.86 2.49
C PHE A 81 3.77 -9.08 2.09
N GLU A 82 3.94 -9.35 0.79
CA GLU A 82 4.77 -10.49 0.37
C GLU A 82 6.21 -10.34 0.84
N ARG A 83 6.77 -9.13 0.85
CA ARG A 83 8.14 -8.89 1.33
C ARG A 83 8.33 -9.32 2.79
N MET A 84 7.34 -9.13 3.65
CA MET A 84 7.42 -9.50 5.07
C MET A 84 7.36 -11.01 5.30
N MET A 85 6.72 -11.74 4.40
CA MET A 85 6.54 -13.20 4.47
C MET A 85 7.54 -13.97 3.58
N LYS A 86 8.29 -13.28 2.72
CA LYS A 86 9.21 -13.91 1.79
C LYS A 86 10.57 -14.10 2.43
N GLY A 87 10.99 -15.37 2.56
CA GLY A 87 12.35 -15.72 2.98
C GLY A 87 12.36 -16.82 4.02
N LEU A 88 13.43 -16.89 4.80
CA LEU A 88 13.50 -17.76 5.97
C LEU A 88 12.92 -17.02 7.17
N GLY A 89 11.74 -17.47 7.61
CA GLY A 89 10.96 -16.81 8.64
C GLY A 89 10.18 -15.59 8.12
N THR A 90 9.49 -14.95 9.05
CA THR A 90 8.55 -13.85 8.78
C THR A 90 8.98 -12.62 9.56
N ASP A 91 8.95 -11.45 8.94
CA ASP A 91 9.01 -10.19 9.67
C ASP A 91 7.65 -9.95 10.36
N GLU A 92 7.44 -10.63 11.49
CA GLU A 92 6.16 -10.59 12.21
C GLU A 92 5.80 -9.18 12.67
N LYS A 93 6.79 -8.39 13.12
CA LYS A 93 6.57 -7.00 13.55
C LYS A 93 6.13 -6.13 12.38
N GLY A 94 6.81 -6.26 11.25
CA GLY A 94 6.44 -5.62 10.01
C GLY A 94 5.03 -6.02 9.58
N LEU A 95 4.74 -7.32 9.54
CA LEU A 95 3.47 -7.87 9.10
C LEU A 95 2.31 -7.37 9.96
N SER A 96 2.46 -7.42 11.30
CA SER A 96 1.51 -6.82 12.24
C SER A 96 1.25 -5.35 11.94
N ALA A 97 2.32 -4.55 11.75
CA ALA A 97 2.19 -3.13 11.48
C ALA A 97 1.50 -2.86 10.13
N ALA A 98 1.77 -3.66 9.10
CA ALA A 98 1.14 -3.54 7.79
C ALA A 98 -0.36 -3.88 7.85
N VAL A 99 -0.73 -4.99 8.51
CA VAL A 99 -2.13 -5.37 8.72
C VAL A 99 -2.90 -4.23 9.39
N ILE A 100 -2.41 -3.74 10.53
CA ILE A 100 -3.07 -2.67 11.29
C ILE A 100 -3.13 -1.35 10.50
N ARG A 101 -2.11 -1.03 9.70
CA ARG A 101 -2.04 0.24 8.96
C ARG A 101 -2.94 0.24 7.72
N TYR A 102 -3.08 -0.90 7.06
CA TYR A 102 -3.66 -0.99 5.73
C TYR A 102 -4.94 -1.84 5.65
N HIS A 103 -5.50 -2.31 6.77
CA HIS A 103 -6.75 -3.10 6.77
C HIS A 103 -7.90 -2.39 6.03
N TRP A 104 -7.98 -1.06 6.09
CA TRP A 104 -9.01 -0.30 5.39
C TRP A 104 -8.91 -0.34 3.86
N MET A 105 -7.80 -0.83 3.32
CA MET A 105 -7.57 -1.02 1.87
C MET A 105 -7.76 -2.47 1.43
N GLN A 106 -8.12 -3.36 2.36
CA GLN A 106 -8.09 -4.81 2.21
C GLN A 106 -8.80 -5.33 0.95
N PRO A 107 -10.01 -4.85 0.54
CA PRO A 107 -10.70 -5.46 -0.59
C PRO A 107 -9.93 -5.33 -1.91
N ARG A 108 -9.29 -4.18 -2.14
CA ARG A 108 -8.50 -3.94 -3.36
C ARG A 108 -7.13 -4.60 -3.29
N VAL A 109 -6.49 -4.55 -2.11
CA VAL A 109 -5.17 -5.14 -1.90
C VAL A 109 -5.23 -6.66 -2.03
N GLU A 110 -6.23 -7.34 -1.46
CA GLU A 110 -6.35 -8.80 -1.58
C GLU A 110 -6.60 -9.27 -3.00
N GLN A 111 -7.52 -8.62 -3.72
CA GLN A 111 -7.78 -8.94 -5.12
C GLN A 111 -6.53 -8.78 -5.98
N LEU A 112 -5.72 -7.75 -5.72
CA LEU A 112 -4.47 -7.55 -6.43
C LEU A 112 -3.40 -8.56 -6.00
N TYR A 113 -3.30 -8.86 -4.71
CA TYR A 113 -2.37 -9.85 -4.17
C TYR A 113 -2.58 -11.22 -4.82
N GLU A 114 -3.83 -11.68 -4.90
CA GLU A 114 -4.18 -12.95 -5.51
C GLU A 114 -3.80 -12.99 -7.00
N LYS A 115 -4.03 -11.90 -7.74
CA LYS A 115 -3.61 -11.77 -9.14
C LYS A 115 -2.08 -11.84 -9.30
N LEU A 116 -1.33 -11.28 -8.37
CA LEU A 116 0.13 -11.22 -8.44
C LEU A 116 0.80 -12.53 -8.04
N TYR A 117 0.25 -13.23 -7.04
CA TYR A 117 0.92 -14.35 -6.37
C TYR A 117 0.18 -15.70 -6.50
N GLY A 118 -1.02 -15.72 -7.05
CA GLY A 118 -1.79 -16.94 -7.30
C GLY A 118 -2.36 -17.62 -6.04
N ARG A 119 -2.39 -16.91 -4.92
CA ARG A 119 -2.99 -17.33 -3.64
C ARG A 119 -3.50 -16.11 -2.88
N SER A 120 -4.48 -16.28 -2.00
CA SER A 120 -5.00 -15.17 -1.22
C SER A 120 -3.97 -14.66 -0.19
N LEU A 121 -4.06 -13.37 0.17
CA LEU A 121 -3.24 -12.80 1.24
C LEU A 121 -3.52 -13.48 2.59
N GLU A 122 -4.78 -13.83 2.85
CA GLU A 122 -5.20 -14.57 4.04
C GLU A 122 -4.51 -15.96 4.13
N GLU A 123 -4.55 -16.75 3.06
CA GLU A 123 -3.86 -18.05 3.00
C GLU A 123 -2.36 -17.86 3.22
N ARG A 124 -1.79 -16.84 2.57
CA ARG A 124 -0.38 -16.52 2.68
C ARG A 124 0.01 -16.17 4.11
N ILE A 125 -0.76 -15.34 4.82
CA ILE A 125 -0.52 -15.01 6.23
C ILE A 125 -0.59 -16.28 7.10
N ARG A 126 -1.64 -17.09 6.97
CA ARG A 126 -1.80 -18.29 7.81
C ARG A 126 -0.72 -19.34 7.58
N THR A 127 -0.22 -19.47 6.36
CA THR A 127 0.82 -20.48 6.04
C THR A 127 2.22 -20.04 6.43
N ASP A 128 2.44 -18.74 6.60
CA ASP A 128 3.75 -18.18 6.97
C ASP A 128 3.88 -17.90 8.47
N THR A 129 2.79 -17.94 9.23
CA THR A 129 2.78 -17.62 10.67
C THR A 129 2.26 -18.78 11.51
N ASP A 130 2.57 -18.77 12.81
CA ASP A 130 2.00 -19.73 13.74
C ASP A 130 0.47 -19.59 13.84
N ALA A 131 -0.24 -20.73 14.00
CA ALA A 131 -1.69 -20.81 13.86
C ALA A 131 -2.49 -19.70 14.58
N ASN A 132 -2.27 -19.51 15.90
CA ASN A 132 -3.00 -18.49 16.68
C ASN A 132 -2.65 -17.06 16.24
N TYR A 133 -1.41 -16.82 15.85
CA TYR A 133 -0.95 -15.51 15.43
C TYR A 133 -1.47 -15.18 14.02
N GLY A 134 -1.43 -16.14 13.10
CA GLY A 134 -2.01 -16.01 11.77
C GLY A 134 -3.51 -15.75 11.80
N ASP A 135 -4.26 -16.49 12.62
CA ASP A 135 -5.70 -16.26 12.78
C ASP A 135 -6.01 -14.87 13.35
N LEU A 136 -5.20 -14.38 14.30
CA LEU A 136 -5.31 -13.01 14.79
C LEU A 136 -5.06 -11.99 13.68
N LEU A 137 -4.00 -12.14 12.89
CA LEU A 137 -3.67 -11.21 11.81
C LEU A 137 -4.75 -11.17 10.73
N VAL A 138 -5.29 -12.32 10.34
CA VAL A 138 -6.41 -12.38 9.38
C VAL A 138 -7.65 -11.70 9.96
N THR A 139 -7.96 -11.93 11.24
CA THR A 139 -9.07 -11.25 11.91
C THR A 139 -8.91 -9.73 11.88
N LEU A 140 -7.69 -9.22 12.15
CA LEU A 140 -7.39 -7.79 12.09
C LEU A 140 -7.45 -7.24 10.67
N LEU A 141 -7.03 -8.03 9.67
CA LEU A 141 -7.07 -7.67 8.26
C LEU A 141 -8.50 -7.42 7.77
N HIS A 142 -9.48 -8.17 8.29
CA HIS A 142 -10.91 -8.09 7.92
C HIS A 142 -11.77 -7.29 8.90
N ILE A 143 -11.17 -6.45 9.75
CA ILE A 143 -11.95 -5.52 10.59
C ILE A 143 -12.80 -4.63 9.68
N PRO A 144 -14.15 -4.60 9.86
CA PRO A 144 -15.03 -3.75 9.08
C PRO A 144 -14.59 -2.28 9.18
N THR A 145 -14.68 -1.57 8.07
CA THR A 145 -14.49 -0.11 8.06
C THR A 145 -15.82 0.61 8.01
N ASP A 146 -15.83 1.91 8.34
CA ASP A 146 -17.04 2.74 8.32
C ASP A 146 -17.76 2.71 6.95
N ASP A 147 -17.01 2.49 5.86
CA ASP A 147 -17.56 2.33 4.51
C ASP A 147 -18.44 1.06 4.39
N ASP A 148 -18.12 -0.02 5.13
CA ASP A 148 -18.88 -1.27 5.18
C ASP A 148 -20.16 -1.14 6.01
N GLU A 149 -20.19 -0.27 7.03
CA GLU A 149 -21.40 -0.04 7.84
C GLU A 149 -22.44 0.79 7.07
N SER A 150 -21.98 1.73 6.24
CA SER A 150 -22.87 2.56 5.41
C SER A 150 -23.63 1.74 4.36
N SER A 151 -22.99 0.70 3.81
CA SER A 151 -23.59 -0.21 2.82
C SER A 151 -24.52 -1.25 3.44
N ARG A 152 -24.26 -1.69 4.68
CA ARG A 152 -25.18 -2.59 5.41
C ARG A 152 -26.49 -1.91 5.82
N ASN A 153 -26.43 -0.63 6.20
CA ASN A 153 -27.62 0.12 6.61
C ASN A 153 -28.57 0.46 5.44
N SER A 154 -28.06 0.58 4.21
CA SER A 154 -28.92 0.77 3.03
C SER A 154 -29.68 -0.49 2.63
N ASP A 155 -29.12 -1.67 2.88
CA ASP A 155 -29.76 -2.95 2.55
C ASP A 155 -30.88 -3.31 3.55
N SER A 156 -30.75 -2.92 4.83
CA SER A 156 -31.79 -3.15 5.85
C SER A 156 -33.07 -2.35 5.65
N ASP A 157 -33.01 -1.17 5.02
CA ASP A 157 -34.20 -0.35 4.74
C ASP A 157 -35.02 -0.88 3.55
N SER A 158 -34.46 -1.77 2.72
CA SER A 158 -35.15 -2.33 1.56
C SER A 158 -36.04 -3.56 1.86
N SER A 159 -35.98 -4.10 3.08
CA SER A 159 -36.69 -5.34 3.46
C SER A 159 -37.96 -5.13 4.31
N SER A 160 -38.40 -3.90 4.60
CA SER A 160 -39.59 -3.62 5.41
C SER A 160 -40.77 -3.15 4.56
N GLY A 161 -41.41 -4.05 3.82
CA GLY A 161 -42.56 -3.67 2.99
C GLY A 161 -43.34 -4.81 2.36
N LYS A 162 -43.91 -5.72 3.16
CA LYS A 162 -45.11 -6.48 2.77
C LYS A 162 -46.04 -6.64 3.98
N GLU A 163 -47.03 -5.75 4.09
CA GLU A 163 -48.24 -6.01 4.88
C GLU A 163 -49.07 -7.13 4.21
N PRO A 164 -49.69 -8.03 4.99
CA PRO A 164 -50.62 -9.01 4.45
C PRO A 164 -52.00 -8.36 4.23
N GLU A 165 -52.44 -8.27 2.97
CA GLU A 165 -53.85 -7.97 2.66
C GLU A 165 -54.73 -9.11 3.16
N ASN A 166 -55.57 -8.80 4.15
CA ASN A 166 -56.63 -9.68 4.63
C ASN A 166 -58.00 -9.17 4.13
N ALA A 167 -58.74 -10.13 3.57
CA ALA A 167 -60.20 -10.28 3.54
C ALA A 167 -61.05 -9.26 2.77
N THR A 168 -61.76 -9.75 1.75
CA THR A 168 -63.24 -9.91 1.85
C THR A 168 -63.70 -11.12 1.04
#